data_AF-A0A849AA13-F1
#
_entry.id   AF-A0A849AA13-F1
#
_cell.length_a   1.000
_cell.length_b   1.000
_cell.length_c   1.000
_cell.angle_alpha   90.00
_cell.angle_beta   90.00
_cell.angle_gamma   90.00
#
_symmetry.space_group_name_H-M   'P 1'
#
loop_
_entity.id
_entity.type
_entity.pdbx_description
1 polymer ?
#
loop_
_entity_poly.entity_id
_entity_poly.type
_entity_poly.pdbx_seq_one_letter_code
_entity_poly.pdbx_strand_id
1 'polypeptide(L)' 'MAAFDSVADFDAAVRDPAKPTQMLTAYASPDWNHPNATGYGAMTKAVDLNVVC' A
#
# COMPACT_ATOMS: atom_id res chain seq x y z
N MET A 1 -14.35 -2.33 22.88
CA MET A 1 -13.45 -2.17 21.71
C MET A 1 -14.21 -2.66 20.50
N ALA A 2 -14.25 -1.88 19.41
CA ALA A 2 -14.80 -2.37 18.15
C ALA A 2 -13.78 -3.32 17.50
N ALA A 3 -14.25 -4.45 16.97
CA ALA A 3 -13.45 -5.33 16.13
C ALA A 3 -13.56 -4.82 14.68
N PHE A 4 -12.43 -4.77 13.97
CA PHE A 4 -12.41 -4.52 12.54
C PHE A 4 -12.61 -5.84 11.80
N ASP A 5 -13.33 -5.81 10.68
CA ASP A 5 -13.52 -6.99 9.82
C ASP A 5 -12.23 -7.36 9.07
N SER A 6 -11.35 -6.38 8.82
CA SER A 6 -10.02 -6.57 8.21
C SER A 6 -9.10 -5.36 8.38
N VAL A 7 -7.82 -5.51 8.00
CA VAL A 7 -6.81 -4.45 7.93
C VAL A 7 -6.03 -4.59 6.64
N ALA A 8 -5.87 -3.50 5.88
CA ALA A 8 -4.98 -3.43 4.73
C ALA A 8 -3.65 -2.78 5.12
N ASP A 9 -2.53 -3.47 4.89
CA ASP A 9 -1.19 -2.95 5.13
C ASP A 9 -0.64 -2.28 3.86
N PHE A 10 -0.81 -0.95 3.79
CA PHE A 10 -0.32 -0.18 2.65
C PHE A 10 1.20 0.04 2.65
N ASP A 11 1.86 -0.05 3.80
CA ASP A 11 3.33 -0.04 3.84
C ASP A 11 3.87 -1.28 3.13
N ALA A 12 3.39 -2.46 3.50
CA ALA A 12 3.76 -3.71 2.85
C ALA A 12 3.41 -3.72 1.34
N ALA A 13 2.33 -3.06 0.94
CA ALA A 13 1.90 -3.00 -0.46
C ALA A 13 2.86 -2.20 -1.37
N VAL A 14 3.59 -1.22 -0.82
CA VAL A 14 4.42 -0.30 -1.63
C VAL A 14 5.91 -0.28 -1.26
N ARG A 15 6.30 -0.80 -0.10
CA ARG A 15 7.70 -0.78 0.37
C ARG A 15 8.62 -1.58 -0.55
N ASP A 16 9.86 -1.11 -0.65
CA ASP A 16 10.94 -1.86 -1.29
C ASP A 16 11.31 -3.06 -0.39
N PRO A 17 11.20 -4.32 -0.87
CA PRO A 17 11.55 -5.49 -0.07
C PRO A 17 13.05 -5.53 0.31
N ALA A 18 13.91 -4.88 -0.47
CA ALA A 18 15.33 -4.74 -0.17
C ALA A 18 15.63 -3.54 0.76
N LYS A 19 14.72 -2.56 0.84
CA LYS A 19 14.83 -1.37 1.70
C LYS A 19 13.49 -1.02 2.33
N PRO A 20 13.05 -1.74 3.40
CA PRO A 20 11.70 -1.62 3.94
C PRO A 20 11.30 -0.24 4.48
N THR A 21 12.24 0.68 4.66
CA THR A 21 11.99 2.07 5.05
C THR A 21 11.71 3.00 3.88
N GLN A 22 11.70 2.48 2.65
CA GLN A 22 11.50 3.23 1.41
C GLN A 22 10.40 2.58 0.58
N MET A 23 9.68 3.40 -0.18
CA MET A 23 8.81 2.91 -1.25
C MET A 23 9.65 2.35 -2.40
N LEU A 24 9.19 1.27 -3.04
CA LEU A 24 9.81 0.76 -4.26
C LEU A 24 9.80 1.86 -5.32
N THR A 25 10.94 2.14 -5.97
CA THR A 25 11.08 3.24 -6.94
C THR A 25 10.02 3.20 -8.04
N ALA A 26 9.56 2.02 -8.44
CA ALA A 26 8.49 1.86 -9.42
C ALA A 26 7.14 2.44 -8.99
N TYR A 27 6.92 2.63 -7.68
CA TYR A 27 5.69 3.12 -7.07
C TYR A 27 5.80 4.55 -6.55
N ALA A 28 7.01 5.12 -6.44
CA ALA A 28 7.23 6.46 -5.89
C ALA A 28 6.91 7.57 -6.90
N SER A 29 6.29 8.65 -6.42
CA SER A 29 6.29 9.95 -7.12
C SER A 29 7.62 10.68 -6.88
N PRO A 30 7.94 11.71 -7.69
CA PRO A 30 9.20 12.47 -7.54
C PRO A 30 9.40 13.17 -6.19
N ASP A 31 8.32 13.33 -5.40
CA ASP A 31 8.37 13.92 -4.06
C ASP A 31 8.80 12.93 -2.96
N TRP A 32 8.94 11.65 -3.30
CA TRP A 32 9.30 10.57 -2.37
C TRP A 32 8.38 10.44 -1.15
N ASN A 33 7.17 10.97 -1.25
CA ASN A 33 6.15 10.91 -0.21
C ASN A 33 4.88 10.22 -0.73
N HIS A 34 4.41 10.65 -1.90
CA HIS A 34 3.19 10.09 -2.47
C HIS A 34 3.50 8.92 -3.42
N PRO A 35 2.66 7.89 -3.46
CA PRO A 35 2.68 6.94 -4.56
C PRO A 35 2.38 7.62 -5.89
N ASN A 36 2.91 7.09 -6.97
CA ASN A 36 2.50 7.41 -8.33
C ASN A 36 1.27 6.55 -8.71
N ALA A 37 0.82 6.61 -9.97
CA ALA A 37 -0.35 5.85 -10.42
C ALA A 37 -0.22 4.33 -10.22
N THR A 38 0.95 3.75 -10.46
CA THR A 38 1.16 2.30 -10.26
C THR A 38 1.26 1.95 -8.78
N GLY A 39 1.79 2.85 -7.94
CA GLY A 39 1.81 2.71 -6.49
C GLY A 39 0.41 2.72 -5.88
N TYR A 40 -0.46 3.65 -6.28
CA TYR A 40 -1.87 3.61 -5.88
C TYR A 40 -2.56 2.32 -6.35
N GLY A 41 -2.26 1.86 -7.57
CA GLY A 41 -2.76 0.58 -8.08
C GLY A 41 -2.25 -0.65 -7.31
N ALA A 42 -1.09 -0.57 -6.64
CA ALA A 42 -0.62 -1.62 -5.75
C ALA A 42 -1.40 -1.60 -4.42
N MET A 43 -1.65 -0.41 -3.86
CA MET A 43 -2.45 -0.25 -2.64
C MET A 43 -3.89 -0.76 -2.83
N THR A 44 -4.53 -0.52 -3.98
CA THR A 44 -5.89 -1.03 -4.22
C THR A 44 -5.98 -2.55 -4.17
N LYS A 45 -4.91 -3.26 -4.56
CA LYS A 45 -4.84 -4.73 -4.52
C LYS A 45 -4.65 -5.28 -3.10
N ALA A 46 -4.26 -4.44 -2.14
CA ALA A 46 -4.11 -4.83 -0.74
C ALA A 46 -5.45 -4.81 0.03
N VAL A 47 -6.52 -4.27 -0.57
CA VAL A 47 -7.86 -4.26 0.01
C VAL A 47 -8.55 -5.58 -0.32
N ASP A 48 -8.91 -6.35 0.71
CA ASP A 48 -9.76 -7.54 0.53
C ASP A 48 -11.21 -7.08 0.29
N LEU A 49 -11.76 -7.41 -0.87
CA LEU A 49 -13.11 -7.03 -1.23
C LEU A 49 -14.17 -7.95 -0.62
N ASN A 50 -13.80 -9.12 -0.07
CA ASN A 50 -14.76 -10.04 0.54
C ASN A 50 -15.25 -9.57 1.92
N VAL A 51 -14.63 -8.52 2.45
CA VAL A 51 -14.90 -7.92 3.76
C VAL A 51 -15.43 -6.49 3.65
N VAL A 52 -15.71 -6.02 2.42
CA VAL A 52 -16.32 -4.72 2.13
C VAL A 52 -17.73 -5.00 1.59
N CYS A 53 -18.71 -4.92 2.48
CA CYS A 53 -20.13 -5.14 2.19
C CYS A 53 -20.76 -3.99 1.39
#